data_AF-A0A926FCC4-F1
#
_entry.id   AF-A0A926FCC4-F1
#
_cell.length_a   1.000
_cell.length_b   1.000
_cell.length_c   1.000
_cell.angle_alpha   90.00
_cell.angle_beta   90.00
_cell.angle_gamma   90.00
#
_symmetry.space_group_name_H-M   'P 1'
#
loop_
_entity.id
_entity.type
_entity.pdbx_description
1 polymer ?
#
loop_
_entity_poly.entity_id
_entity_poly.type
_entity_poly.pdbx_seq_one_letter_code
_entity_poly.pdbx_strand_id
1 'polypeptide(L)'
;MTTLISVLLVLSIVVPFGIYFKSEKSKKSGKTALLSNIFSFFSILVVSTVCVFASASAAPADASNTAGLAYIAAALVTGMATIGAGIAVASASSAALGAISEDPKVMGKALIFVALAEGIALYGLLVSFTILSKF
;
A
#
# COMPACT_ATOMS: atom_id res chain seq x y z
N MET A 1 -18.42 -15.20 9.42
CA MET A 1 -17.01 -14.81 9.57
C MET A 1 -16.55 -13.95 8.38
N THR A 2 -16.54 -14.50 7.17
CA THR A 2 -16.08 -13.81 5.93
C THR A 2 -16.90 -12.57 5.56
N THR A 3 -18.23 -12.59 5.69
CA THR A 3 -19.09 -11.44 5.38
C THR A 3 -18.87 -10.24 6.30
N LEU A 4 -18.62 -10.49 7.59
CA LEU A 4 -18.34 -9.44 8.59
C LEU A 4 -16.95 -8.82 8.35
N ILE A 5 -15.99 -9.64 7.91
CA ILE A 5 -14.66 -9.23 7.48
C ILE A 5 -14.73 -8.36 6.21
N SER A 6 -15.53 -8.74 5.21
CA SER A 6 -15.74 -7.93 4.00
C SER A 6 -16.36 -6.56 4.32
N VAL A 7 -17.30 -6.49 5.28
CA VAL A 7 -17.90 -5.22 5.71
C VAL A 7 -16.88 -4.32 6.43
N LEU A 8 -16.02 -4.89 7.28
CA LEU A 8 -14.94 -4.15 7.96
C LEU A 8 -13.89 -3.61 6.97
N LEU A 9 -13.55 -4.39 5.95
CA LEU A 9 -12.61 -3.99 4.89
C LEU A 9 -13.17 -2.82 4.05
N VAL A 10 -14.46 -2.88 3.71
CA VAL A 10 -15.15 -1.79 3.01
C VAL A 10 -15.27 -0.54 3.89
N LEU A 11 -15.59 -0.69 5.18
CA LEU A 11 -15.63 0.45 6.12
C LEU A 11 -14.26 1.14 6.25
N SER A 12 -13.17 0.37 6.26
CA SER A 12 -11.80 0.90 6.36
C SER A 12 -11.41 1.78 5.17
N ILE A 13 -12.00 1.55 3.99
CA ILE A 13 -11.84 2.41 2.80
C ILE A 13 -12.78 3.61 2.85
N VAL A 14 -14.05 3.40 3.22
CA VAL A 14 -15.10 4.43 3.13
C VAL A 14 -14.97 5.50 4.22
N VAL A 15 -14.60 5.11 5.44
CA VAL A 15 -14.45 6.03 6.57
C VAL A 15 -13.42 7.14 6.28
N PRO A 16 -12.15 6.85 5.93
CA PRO A 16 -11.16 7.89 5.60
C PRO A 16 -11.56 8.76 4.40
N PHE A 17 -12.23 8.19 3.40
CA PHE A 17 -12.76 8.91 2.23
C PHE A 17 -13.88 9.90 2.61
N GLY A 18 -14.75 9.53 3.55
CA GLY A 18 -15.82 10.41 4.05
C GLY A 18 -15.30 11.60 4.86
N ILE A 19 -14.22 11.42 5.63
CA ILE A 19 -13.56 12.52 6.37
C ILE A 19 -12.80 13.46 5.41
N TYR A 20 -12.26 12.92 4.31
CA TYR A 20 -11.62 13.72 3.26
C TYR A 20 -12.61 14.67 2.58
N PHE A 21 -13.75 14.16 2.10
CA PHE A 21 -14.80 14.97 1.47
C PHE A 21 -15.38 16.05 2.40
N LYS A 22 -15.47 15.76 3.70
CA LYS A 22 -15.94 16.74 4.70
C LYS A 22 -14.90 17.84 4.99
N SER A 23 -13.61 17.56 4.79
CA SER A 23 -12.55 18.55 5.01
C SER A 23 -12.36 19.55 3.86
N GLU A 24 -12.91 19.29 2.68
CA GLU A 24 -12.81 20.18 1.51
C GLU A 24 -13.48 21.54 1.73
N LYS A 25 -14.42 21.65 2.68
CA LYS A 25 -15.09 22.91 3.03
C LYS A 25 -14.26 23.87 3.90
N SER A 26 -13.03 23.52 4.31
CA SER A 26 -12.23 24.39 5.17
C SER A 26 -10.82 24.62 4.61
N LYS A 27 -10.42 25.89 4.58
CA LYS A 27 -9.19 26.52 4.05
C LYS A 27 -7.85 25.94 4.56
N LYS A 28 -7.87 24.84 5.33
CA LYS A 28 -6.72 24.11 5.91
C LYS A 28 -6.32 22.84 5.12
N SER A 29 -6.75 22.71 3.85
CA SER A 29 -6.75 21.47 3.05
C SER A 29 -5.46 20.63 3.01
N GLY A 30 -4.27 21.23 3.12
CA GLY A 30 -3.02 20.44 3.09
C GLY A 30 -2.82 19.51 4.29
N LYS A 31 -3.11 19.99 5.51
CA LYS A 31 -2.90 19.20 6.74
C LYS A 31 -3.93 18.07 6.87
N THR A 32 -5.16 18.30 6.44
CA THR A 32 -6.23 17.30 6.53
C THR A 32 -6.14 16.25 5.41
N ALA A 33 -5.68 16.61 4.21
CA ALA A 33 -5.39 15.64 3.15
C ALA A 33 -4.25 14.69 3.54
N LEU A 34 -3.18 15.22 4.16
CA LEU A 34 -2.07 14.42 4.67
C LEU A 34 -2.52 13.47 5.79
N LEU A 35 -3.33 13.98 6.73
CA LEU A 35 -3.86 13.17 7.83
C LEU A 35 -4.82 12.08 7.33
N SER A 36 -5.64 12.38 6.32
CA SER A 36 -6.53 11.41 5.68
C SER A 36 -5.73 10.30 4.97
N ASN A 37 -4.62 10.63 4.30
CA ASN A 37 -3.77 9.64 3.64
C ASN A 37 -3.06 8.71 4.65
N ILE A 38 -2.45 9.29 5.70
CA ILE A 38 -1.85 8.53 6.81
C ILE A 38 -2.89 7.62 7.47
N PHE A 39 -4.08 8.15 7.75
CA PHE A 39 -5.13 7.40 8.45
C PHE A 39 -5.68 6.27 7.60
N SER A 40 -5.83 6.48 6.29
CA SER A 40 -6.25 5.44 5.34
C SER A 40 -5.19 4.34 5.21
N PHE A 41 -3.90 4.70 5.11
CA PHE A 41 -2.79 3.74 5.04
C PHE A 41 -2.68 2.90 6.32
N PHE A 42 -2.72 3.53 7.49
CA PHE A 42 -2.65 2.81 8.77
C PHE A 42 -3.92 1.99 9.05
N SER A 43 -5.11 2.47 8.66
CA SER A 43 -6.35 1.70 8.78
C SER A 43 -6.33 0.45 7.91
N ILE A 44 -5.87 0.53 6.66
CA ILE A 44 -5.74 -0.64 5.78
C ILE A 44 -4.75 -1.64 6.37
N LEU A 45 -3.63 -1.16 6.93
CA LEU A 45 -2.57 -2.01 7.49
C LEU A 45 -3.04 -2.76 8.75
N VAL A 46 -3.72 -2.06 9.67
CA VAL A 46 -4.28 -2.66 10.90
C VAL A 46 -5.39 -3.65 10.55
N VAL A 47 -6.33 -3.27 9.69
CA VAL A 47 -7.46 -4.14 9.31
C VAL A 47 -6.94 -5.37 8.56
N SER A 48 -5.99 -5.22 7.63
CA SER A 48 -5.38 -6.36 6.93
C SER A 48 -4.68 -7.32 7.91
N THR A 49 -3.93 -6.78 8.89
CA THR A 49 -3.25 -7.60 9.90
C THR A 49 -4.25 -8.38 10.77
N VAL A 50 -5.31 -7.71 11.24
CA VAL A 50 -6.38 -8.35 12.02
C VAL A 50 -7.13 -9.40 11.20
N CYS A 51 -7.38 -9.14 9.91
CA CYS A 51 -8.08 -10.09 9.03
C CYS A 51 -7.28 -11.36 8.77
N VAL A 52 -5.96 -11.28 8.59
CA VAL A 52 -5.09 -12.44 8.38
C VAL A 52 -5.01 -13.30 9.64
N PHE A 53 -4.92 -12.70 10.84
CA PHE A 53 -4.89 -13.43 12.11
C PHE A 53 -6.24 -14.02 12.51
N ALA A 54 -7.36 -13.32 12.24
CA ALA A 54 -8.71 -13.81 12.53
C ALA A 54 -9.14 -14.96 11.60
N SER A 55 -8.54 -15.06 10.40
CA SER A 55 -8.80 -16.12 9.43
C SER A 55 -7.94 -17.38 9.64
N ALA A 56 -7.14 -17.43 10.70
CA ALA A 56 -6.41 -18.62 11.11
C ALA A 56 -7.40 -19.72 11.57
N SER A 57 -8.02 -20.41 10.61
CA SER A 57 -8.63 -21.70 10.86
C SER A 57 -7.52 -22.67 11.28
N ALA A 58 -7.82 -23.54 12.25
CA ALA A 58 -6.91 -24.55 12.75
C ALA A 58 -6.16 -25.21 11.58
N ALA A 59 -4.84 -25.10 11.60
CA ALA A 59 -4.00 -25.64 10.54
C ALA A 59 -4.33 -27.13 10.38
N PRO A 60 -4.58 -27.63 9.15
CA PRO A 60 -4.63 -29.06 8.93
C PRO A 60 -3.28 -29.64 9.37
N ALA A 61 -3.28 -30.80 10.01
CA ALA A 61 -2.08 -31.43 10.58
C ALA A 61 -0.98 -31.71 9.54
N ASP A 62 -1.27 -31.52 8.24
CA ASP A 62 -0.38 -31.68 7.08
C ASP A 62 0.16 -30.36 6.49
N ALA A 63 -0.05 -29.22 7.14
CA ALA A 63 0.57 -27.96 6.71
C ALA A 63 2.10 -28.04 6.95
N SER A 64 2.84 -28.48 5.93
CA SER A 64 4.29 -28.51 5.96
C SER A 64 4.83 -27.13 6.34
N ASN A 65 5.71 -27.09 7.36
CA ASN A 65 6.25 -25.85 7.94
C ASN A 65 6.87 -24.92 6.86
N THR A 66 7.32 -25.51 5.74
CA THR A 66 7.83 -24.83 4.55
C THR A 66 6.81 -23.92 3.86
N ALA A 67 5.54 -24.34 3.73
CA ALA A 67 4.51 -23.52 3.08
C ALA A 67 4.14 -22.30 3.93
N GLY A 68 4.06 -22.46 5.26
CA GLY A 68 3.85 -21.34 6.20
C GLY A 68 4.99 -20.32 6.13
N LEU A 69 6.24 -20.78 6.11
CA LEU A 69 7.42 -19.92 5.95
C LEU A 69 7.44 -19.20 4.60
N ALA A 70 6.98 -19.85 3.52
CA ALA A 70 6.88 -19.24 2.20
C ALA A 70 5.88 -18.07 2.15
N TYR A 71 4.72 -18.21 2.81
CA TYR A 71 3.75 -17.12 2.91
C TYR A 71 4.29 -15.92 3.71
N ILE A 72 5.02 -16.16 4.80
CA ILE A 72 5.68 -15.09 5.56
C ILE A 72 6.76 -14.42 4.71
N ALA A 73 7.57 -15.18 3.99
CA ALA A 73 8.60 -14.65 3.11
C ALA A 73 8.01 -13.77 2.00
N ALA A 74 6.91 -14.20 1.38
CA ALA A 74 6.20 -13.41 0.36
C ALA A 74 5.59 -12.12 0.93
N ALA A 75 5.00 -12.17 2.14
CA ALA A 75 4.49 -10.96 2.79
C ALA A 75 5.61 -9.96 3.11
N LEU A 76 6.75 -10.44 3.64
CA LEU A 76 7.88 -9.59 4.00
C LEU A 76 8.56 -8.94 2.80
N VAL A 77 8.79 -9.68 1.72
CA VAL A 77 9.49 -9.13 0.55
C VAL A 77 8.68 -8.02 -0.12
N THR A 78 7.36 -8.20 -0.29
CA THR A 78 6.49 -7.13 -0.82
C THR A 78 6.39 -5.95 0.15
N GLY A 79 6.26 -6.22 1.46
CA GLY A 79 6.18 -5.17 2.48
C GLY A 79 7.44 -4.29 2.51
N MET A 80 8.63 -4.90 2.55
CA MET A 80 9.89 -4.14 2.56
C MET A 80 10.15 -3.41 1.23
N ALA A 81 9.84 -4.04 0.09
CA ALA A 81 9.99 -3.41 -1.22
C ALA A 81 9.10 -2.18 -1.38
N THR A 82 7.85 -2.25 -0.92
CA THR A 82 6.91 -1.11 -1.01
C THR A 82 7.28 0.04 -0.07
N ILE A 83 7.87 -0.23 1.09
CA ILE A 83 8.41 0.84 1.97
C ILE A 83 9.55 1.58 1.26
N GLY A 84 10.52 0.85 0.71
CA GLY A 84 11.66 1.44 0.00
C GLY A 84 11.20 2.23 -1.24
N ALA A 85 10.29 1.66 -2.04
CA ALA A 85 9.71 2.32 -3.19
C ALA A 85 8.93 3.59 -2.79
N GLY A 86 8.14 3.54 -1.71
CA GLY A 86 7.39 4.70 -1.23
C GLY A 86 8.28 5.90 -0.86
N ILE A 87 9.42 5.64 -0.22
CA ILE A 87 10.40 6.68 0.14
C ILE A 87 11.04 7.29 -1.12
N ALA A 88 11.41 6.45 -2.09
CA ALA A 88 11.97 6.89 -3.36
C ALA A 88 10.95 7.70 -4.19
N VAL A 89 9.72 7.21 -4.29
CA VAL A 89 8.62 7.87 -5.03
C VAL A 89 8.27 9.22 -4.38
N ALA A 90 8.24 9.32 -3.05
CA ALA A 90 7.93 10.59 -2.37
C ALA A 90 8.94 11.70 -2.72
N SER A 91 10.24 11.36 -2.75
CA SER A 91 11.30 12.31 -3.09
C SER A 91 11.30 12.65 -4.59
N ALA A 92 11.18 11.65 -5.47
CA ALA A 92 11.12 11.85 -6.92
C ALA A 92 9.89 12.66 -7.35
N SER A 93 8.71 12.39 -6.77
CA SER A 93 7.45 13.06 -7.11
C SER A 93 7.43 14.53 -6.67
N SER A 94 8.04 14.84 -5.53
CA SER A 94 8.15 16.23 -5.05
C SER A 94 9.01 17.08 -5.99
N ALA A 95 10.17 16.55 -6.42
CA ALA A 95 11.03 17.21 -7.39
C ALA A 95 10.38 17.32 -8.78
N ALA A 96 9.69 16.26 -9.22
CA ALA A 96 8.95 16.25 -10.48
C ALA A 96 7.85 17.33 -10.51
N LEU A 97 7.03 17.42 -9.46
CA LEU A 97 5.98 18.44 -9.34
C LEU A 97 6.56 19.86 -9.32
N GLY A 98 7.70 20.06 -8.64
CA GLY A 98 8.42 21.33 -8.65
C GLY A 98 8.86 21.75 -10.07
N ALA A 99 9.49 20.83 -10.80
CA ALA A 99 9.94 21.09 -12.17
C ALA A 99 8.77 21.28 -13.16
N ILE A 100 7.67 20.54 -12.99
CA ILE A 100 6.45 20.70 -13.80
C ILE A 100 5.81 22.08 -13.57
N SER A 101 5.91 22.62 -12.34
CA SER A 101 5.42 23.97 -12.04
C SER A 101 6.22 25.06 -12.74
N GLU A 102 7.49 24.82 -13.08
CA GLU A 102 8.34 25.78 -13.80
C GLU A 102 8.25 25.62 -15.32
N ASP A 103 8.25 24.38 -15.82
CA ASP A 103 8.05 24.10 -17.25
C ASP A 103 7.11 22.90 -17.46
N PRO A 104 5.87 23.12 -17.92
CA PRO A 104 4.93 22.02 -18.17
C PRO A 104 5.41 21.09 -19.29
N LYS A 105 6.35 21.51 -20.14
CA LYS A 105 6.91 20.66 -21.21
C LYS A 105 7.78 19.53 -20.67
N VAL A 106 8.30 19.63 -19.44
CA VAL A 106 9.13 18.57 -18.83
C VAL A 106 8.33 17.45 -18.17
N MET A 107 6.99 17.56 -18.12
CA MET A 107 6.10 16.58 -17.50
C MET A 107 6.37 15.14 -17.94
N GLY A 108 6.58 14.90 -19.24
CA GLY A 108 6.84 13.55 -19.76
C GLY A 108 8.14 12.93 -19.21
N LYS A 109 9.20 13.72 -19.05
CA LYS A 109 10.48 13.23 -18.48
C LYS A 109 10.38 13.02 -16.98
N ALA A 110 9.66 13.90 -16.30
CA ALA A 110 9.46 13.83 -14.86
C ALA A 110 8.67 12.57 -14.45
N LEU A 111 7.62 12.21 -15.20
CA LEU A 111 6.84 11.00 -14.96
C LEU A 111 7.63 9.70 -15.14
N ILE A 112 8.62 9.66 -16.03
CA ILE A 112 9.48 8.48 -16.23
C ILE A 112 10.32 8.19 -14.98
N PHE A 113 10.86 9.23 -14.32
CA PHE A 113 11.64 9.05 -13.09
C PHE A 113 10.79 8.58 -11.91
N VAL A 114 9.55 9.05 -11.82
CA VAL A 114 8.60 8.58 -10.81
C VAL A 114 8.21 7.11 -11.07
N ALA A 115 7.91 6.76 -12.33
CA ALA A 115 7.57 5.39 -12.72
C ALA A 115 8.73 4.41 -12.51
N LEU A 116 9.98 4.84 -12.72
CA LEU A 116 11.16 4.01 -12.41
C LEU A 116 11.26 3.68 -10.91
N ALA A 117 10.90 4.61 -10.03
CA ALA A 117 10.89 4.35 -8.59
C ALA A 117 9.77 3.35 -8.19
N GLU A 118 8.61 3.39 -8.84
CA GLU A 118 7.56 2.37 -8.65
C GLU A 118 7.97 0.97 -9.12
N GLY A 119 8.85 0.88 -10.12
CA GLY A 119 9.36 -0.41 -10.62
C GLY A 119 9.94 -1.30 -9.51
N ILE A 120 10.52 -0.71 -8.46
CA ILE A 120 11.05 -1.44 -7.31
C ILE A 120 9.97 -2.17 -6.51
N ALA A 121 8.79 -1.56 -6.35
CA ALA A 121 7.65 -2.23 -5.71
C ALA A 121 7.14 -3.41 -6.56
N LEU A 122 7.10 -3.24 -7.89
CA LEU A 122 6.70 -4.30 -8.81
C LEU A 122 7.67 -5.48 -8.80
N TYR A 123 8.98 -5.23 -8.67
CA TYR A 123 9.95 -6.30 -8.47
C TYR A 123 9.71 -7.07 -7.17
N GLY A 124 9.42 -6.38 -6.05
CA GLY A 124 9.08 -7.04 -4.80
C GLY A 124 7.82 -7.90 -4.88
N LEU A 125 6.83 -7.48 -5.67
CA LEU A 125 5.62 -8.25 -5.95
C LEU A 125 5.90 -9.45 -6.86
N LEU A 126 6.74 -9.29 -7.88
CA LEU A 126 7.17 -10.39 -8.77
C LEU A 126 7.92 -11.49 -8.00
N VAL A 127 8.80 -11.10 -7.07
CA VAL A 127 9.50 -12.06 -6.19
C VAL A 127 8.50 -12.82 -5.32
N SER A 128 7.49 -12.15 -4.76
CA SER A 128 6.41 -12.82 -4.02
C SER A 128 5.64 -13.82 -4.85
N PHE A 129 5.27 -13.47 -6.10
CA PHE A 129 4.62 -14.42 -6.99
C PHE A 129 5.51 -15.61 -7.33
N THR A 130 6.82 -15.39 -7.46
CA THR A 130 7.76 -16.48 -7.70
C THR A 130 7.87 -17.42 -6.49
N ILE A 131 7.81 -16.88 -5.27
CA ILE A 131 7.77 -17.67 -4.03
C ILE A 131 6.47 -18.46 -3.97
N LEU A 132 5.31 -17.81 -4.15
CA LEU A 132 4.00 -18.48 -4.11
C LEU A 132 3.84 -19.54 -5.21
N SER A 133 4.40 -19.32 -6.41
CA SER A 133 4.29 -20.27 -7.51
C SER A 133 5.19 -21.51 -7.36
N LYS A 134 6.08 -21.54 -6.36
CA LYS A 134 6.94 -22.70 -6.07
C LYS A 134 6.31 -23.67 -5.06
N PHE A 135 5.15 -23.34 -4.47
CA PHE A 135 4.46 -24.15 -3.46
C PHE A 135 3.02 -24.46 -3.86
#